data_AF-A0A7C1SV46-F1
#
_entry.id   AF-A0A7C1SV46-F1
#
_cell.length_a   1.000
_cell.length_b   1.000
_cell.length_c   1.000
_cell.angle_alpha   90.00
_cell.angle_beta   90.00
_cell.angle_gamma   90.00
#
_symmetry.space_group_name_H-M   'P 1'
#
loop_
_entity.id
_entity.type
_entity.pdbx_description
1 polymer ?
#
loop_
_entity_poly.entity_id
_entity_poly.type
_entity_poly.pdbx_seq_one_letter_code
_entity_poly.pdbx_strand_id
1 'polypeptide(L)'
;MLDRPLKIAVIAGEVSGDLLGADLIAHLKTMHEGPVELVGVGGEALEAQGLKSLFDFSELSIMGVTQVLSKLPRLIKLISWTADSIVAARPDLLLIVDSPDFTHRVAKKVRQKLPDLPVVNYVCPSVWAWKEYRAKAMLAYVDAVLAVLPFEPAVMQRLGGPETHFVGHRLASNADILRVREARKARGVRAAGDKRTILLLPGSRGAEITQLLPVFGEAMQEFV
;
A
#
# COMPACT_ATOMS: atom_id res chain seq x y z
N MET A 1 -8.06 23.75 23.10
CA MET A 1 -8.25 23.37 21.68
C MET A 1 -6.88 23.46 21.04
N LEU A 2 -6.46 22.44 20.28
CA LEU A 2 -5.20 22.52 19.54
C LEU A 2 -5.40 23.52 18.39
N ASP A 3 -4.87 24.73 18.54
CA ASP A 3 -5.07 25.81 17.55
C ASP A 3 -4.30 25.57 16.25
N ARG A 4 -3.34 24.64 16.24
CA ARG A 4 -2.58 24.26 15.03
C ARG A 4 -3.10 22.94 14.47
N PRO A 5 -3.46 22.87 13.17
CA PRO A 5 -3.84 21.61 12.54
C PRO A 5 -2.69 20.62 12.55
N LEU A 6 -3.01 19.35 12.77
CA LEU A 6 -2.08 18.24 12.55
C LEU A 6 -1.94 18.03 11.04
N LYS A 7 -0.75 18.29 10.50
CA LYS A 7 -0.49 18.16 9.06
C LYS A 7 0.21 16.86 8.74
N ILE A 8 -0.43 16.02 7.95
CA ILE A 8 0.10 14.71 7.55
C ILE A 8 0.40 14.74 6.06
N ALA A 9 1.65 14.49 5.70
CA ALA A 9 1.98 14.13 4.34
C ALA A 9 1.66 12.65 4.13
N VAL A 10 0.82 12.33 3.14
CA VAL A 10 0.44 10.94 2.82
C VAL A 10 0.72 10.64 1.35
N ILE A 11 1.35 9.50 1.08
CA ILE A 11 1.71 9.07 -0.26
C ILE A 11 1.28 7.63 -0.49
N ALA A 12 0.39 7.41 -1.45
CA ALA A 12 0.02 6.10 -1.98
C ALA A 12 0.32 6.04 -3.49
N GLY A 13 0.83 4.90 -3.97
CA GLY A 13 1.15 4.69 -5.39
C GLY A 13 0.13 3.84 -6.15
N GLU A 14 -0.76 3.15 -5.44
CA GLU A 14 -1.71 2.17 -5.98
C GLU A 14 -3.04 2.22 -5.20
N VAL A 15 -4.10 1.69 -5.82
CA VAL A 15 -5.46 1.66 -5.23
C VAL A 15 -5.50 0.91 -3.89
N SER A 16 -4.73 -0.18 -3.76
CA SER A 16 -4.61 -0.94 -2.51
C SER A 16 -4.05 -0.09 -1.37
N GLY A 17 -2.97 0.66 -1.65
CA GLY A 17 -2.35 1.58 -0.69
C GLY A 17 -3.23 2.79 -0.39
N ASP A 18 -3.95 3.31 -1.38
CA ASP A 18 -4.91 4.41 -1.21
C ASP A 18 -6.00 4.07 -0.20
N LEU A 19 -6.61 2.89 -0.34
CA LEU A 19 -7.64 2.40 0.59
C LEU A 19 -7.09 2.22 2.02
N LEU A 20 -5.87 1.68 2.16
CA LEU A 20 -5.23 1.50 3.47
C LEU A 20 -4.92 2.85 4.13
N GLY A 21 -4.35 3.80 3.38
CA GLY A 21 -4.06 5.14 3.84
C GLY A 21 -5.33 5.89 4.26
N ALA A 22 -6.38 5.81 3.45
CA ALA A 22 -7.67 6.43 3.74
C ALA A 22 -8.32 5.87 5.01
N ASP A 23 -8.32 4.54 5.19
CA ASP A 23 -8.83 3.89 6.40
C ASP A 23 -8.08 4.37 7.65
N LEU A 24 -6.75 4.50 7.58
CA LEU A 24 -5.92 5.01 8.67
C LEU A 24 -6.24 6.48 8.99
N ILE A 25 -6.30 7.34 7.99
CA ILE A 25 -6.59 8.77 8.18
C ILE A 25 -8.00 8.97 8.74
N ALA A 26 -8.99 8.21 8.24
CA ALA A 26 -10.35 8.26 8.74
C ALA A 26 -10.40 7.95 10.25
N HIS A 27 -9.77 6.85 10.68
CA HIS A 27 -9.70 6.50 12.10
C HIS A 27 -8.91 7.52 12.92
N LEU A 28 -7.80 8.04 12.40
CA LEU A 28 -7.01 9.07 13.07
C LEU A 28 -7.84 10.32 13.35
N LYS A 29 -8.66 10.76 12.39
CA LYS A 29 -9.58 11.90 12.57
C LYS A 29 -10.65 11.66 13.63
N THR A 30 -11.02 10.42 13.91
CA THR A 30 -11.96 10.12 15.01
C THR A 30 -11.29 10.18 16.39
N MET A 31 -9.98 9.97 16.46
CA MET A 31 -9.22 9.98 17.71
C MET A 31 -8.57 11.32 18.01
N HIS A 32 -8.28 12.12 16.99
CA HIS A 32 -7.66 13.44 17.13
C HIS A 32 -8.71 14.53 17.28
N GLU A 33 -8.62 15.32 18.35
CA GLU A 33 -9.59 16.38 18.68
C GLU A 33 -9.47 17.64 17.77
N GLY A 34 -8.36 17.79 17.04
CA GLY A 34 -8.08 18.96 16.21
C GLY A 34 -8.30 18.75 14.71
N PRO A 35 -8.16 19.82 13.89
CA PRO A 35 -8.22 19.69 12.44
C PRO A 35 -7.01 18.90 11.90
N VAL A 36 -7.27 18.03 10.92
CA VAL A 36 -6.23 17.26 10.21
C VAL A 36 -6.13 17.74 8.77
N GLU A 37 -4.95 18.19 8.36
CA GLU A 37 -4.65 18.62 7.00
C GLU A 37 -3.81 17.58 6.27
N LEU A 38 -4.13 17.31 5.01
CA LEU A 38 -3.42 16.33 4.19
C LEU A 38 -2.67 17.01 3.04
N VAL A 39 -1.46 16.53 2.75
CA VAL A 39 -0.69 16.89 1.56
C VAL A 39 -0.05 15.64 0.96
N GLY A 40 0.09 15.57 -0.36
CA GLY A 40 0.78 14.45 -1.01
C GLY A 40 0.00 13.87 -2.17
N VAL A 41 0.07 12.55 -2.33
CA VAL A 41 -0.44 11.84 -3.50
C VAL A 41 -1.30 10.68 -3.05
N GLY A 42 -2.51 10.58 -3.59
CA GLY A 42 -3.47 9.55 -3.28
C GLY A 42 -4.55 9.47 -4.34
N GLY A 43 -5.36 8.44 -4.25
CA GLY A 43 -6.53 8.25 -5.10
C GLY A 43 -7.81 8.72 -4.44
N GLU A 44 -8.94 8.29 -5.01
CA GLU A 44 -10.28 8.71 -4.60
C GLU A 44 -10.55 8.49 -3.10
N ALA A 45 -9.97 7.45 -2.48
CA ALA A 45 -10.23 7.16 -1.07
C ALA A 45 -9.53 8.18 -0.16
N LEU A 46 -8.28 8.55 -0.44
CA LEU A 46 -7.59 9.61 0.30
C LEU A 46 -8.17 10.99 -0.01
N GLU A 47 -8.63 11.23 -1.25
CA GLU A 47 -9.34 12.46 -1.61
C GLU A 47 -10.66 12.61 -0.84
N ALA A 48 -11.39 11.51 -0.62
CA ALA A 48 -12.57 11.51 0.25
C ALA A 48 -12.22 11.86 1.71
N GLN A 49 -10.97 11.69 2.13
CA GLN A 49 -10.45 12.18 3.41
C GLN A 49 -9.92 13.62 3.35
N GLY A 50 -10.16 14.36 2.28
CA GLY A 50 -9.78 15.77 2.13
C GLY A 50 -8.37 15.99 1.60
N LEU A 51 -7.71 14.96 1.08
CA LEU A 51 -6.48 15.14 0.30
C LEU A 51 -6.83 15.84 -1.02
N LYS A 52 -6.03 16.85 -1.39
CA LYS A 52 -5.97 17.32 -2.78
C LYS A 52 -4.70 16.73 -3.38
N SER A 53 -4.83 15.67 -4.18
CA SER A 53 -3.66 14.99 -4.73
C SER A 53 -2.84 15.96 -5.59
N LEU A 54 -1.51 15.91 -5.47
CA LEU A 54 -0.62 16.79 -6.24
C LEU A 54 -0.74 16.58 -7.75
N PHE A 55 -1.08 15.36 -8.15
CA PHE A 55 -1.34 14.94 -9.53
C PHE A 55 -2.24 13.70 -9.53
N ASP A 56 -2.73 13.32 -10.70
CA ASP A 56 -3.48 12.07 -10.86
C ASP A 56 -2.59 10.87 -10.53
N PHE A 57 -2.86 10.18 -9.41
CA PHE A 57 -2.04 9.06 -8.95
C PHE A 57 -2.05 7.88 -9.94
N SER A 58 -3.00 7.82 -10.89
CA SER A 58 -3.00 6.85 -12.00
C SER A 58 -1.71 6.95 -12.84
N GLU A 59 -1.02 8.10 -12.82
CA GLU A 59 0.29 8.27 -13.43
C GLU A 59 1.37 7.34 -12.85
N LEU A 60 1.19 6.84 -11.63
CA LEU A 60 2.09 5.91 -10.94
C LEU A 60 1.80 4.45 -11.26
N SER A 61 0.58 4.14 -11.75
CA SER A 61 0.15 2.79 -12.13
C SER A 61 0.75 2.41 -13.49
N ILE A 62 2.05 2.06 -13.51
CA ILE A 62 2.73 1.65 -14.74
C ILE A 62 2.48 0.17 -15.01
N MET A 63 1.73 -0.12 -16.08
CA MET A 63 1.50 -1.48 -16.56
C MET A 63 2.55 -1.86 -17.63
N GLY A 64 3.37 -2.88 -17.35
CA GLY A 64 4.21 -3.58 -18.35
C GLY A 64 5.68 -3.13 -18.46
N VAL A 65 6.61 -4.09 -18.56
CA VAL A 65 8.07 -3.91 -18.52
C VAL A 65 8.62 -2.97 -19.61
N THR A 66 8.04 -2.98 -20.82
CA THR A 66 8.45 -2.12 -21.93
C THR A 66 7.95 -0.66 -21.80
N GLN A 67 6.84 -0.43 -21.10
CA GLN A 67 6.34 0.93 -20.81
C GLN A 67 7.06 1.57 -19.62
N VAL A 68 7.70 0.77 -18.75
CA VAL A 68 8.45 1.27 -17.58
C VAL A 68 9.65 2.12 -17.98
N LEU A 69 10.40 1.73 -19.01
CA LEU A 69 11.61 2.47 -19.41
C LEU A 69 11.30 3.85 -20.00
N SER A 70 10.27 3.98 -20.84
CA SER A 70 9.89 5.27 -21.44
C SER A 70 9.28 6.24 -20.42
N LYS A 71 8.66 5.73 -19.35
CA LYS A 71 8.05 6.55 -18.29
C LYS A 71 8.97 6.86 -17.11
N LEU A 72 10.16 6.25 -17.04
CA LEU A 72 11.12 6.49 -15.96
C LEU A 72 11.50 7.97 -15.76
N PRO A 73 11.75 8.79 -16.82
CA PRO A 73 12.04 10.21 -16.63
C PRO A 73 10.87 10.97 -15.99
N ARG A 74 9.63 10.64 -16.36
CA ARG A 74 8.42 11.22 -15.76
C ARG A 74 8.30 10.83 -14.30
N LEU A 75 8.50 9.55 -13.97
CA LEU A 75 8.49 9.08 -12.58
C LEU A 75 9.51 9.82 -11.71
N ILE A 76 10.73 10.05 -12.20
CA ILE A 76 11.76 10.81 -11.46
C ILE A 76 11.31 12.26 -11.21
N LYS A 77 10.65 12.90 -12.19
CA LYS A 77 10.07 14.24 -12.03
C LYS A 77 8.96 14.24 -10.97
N LEU A 78 8.02 13.30 -11.03
CA LEU A 78 6.95 13.16 -10.05
C LEU A 78 7.50 12.92 -8.63
N ILE A 79 8.52 12.06 -8.49
CA ILE A 79 9.20 11.84 -7.20
C ILE A 79 9.78 13.14 -6.64
N SER A 80 10.47 13.90 -7.49
CA SER A 80 11.12 15.15 -7.04
C SER A 80 10.09 16.22 -6.70
N TRP A 81 9.07 16.38 -7.54
CA TRP A 81 7.97 17.30 -7.29
C TRP A 81 7.23 16.96 -5.98
N THR A 82 6.89 15.69 -5.77
CA THR A 82 6.24 15.24 -4.53
C THR A 82 7.09 15.56 -3.30
N ALA A 83 8.39 15.24 -3.36
CA ALA A 83 9.30 15.53 -2.26
C ALA A 83 9.39 17.04 -1.97
N ASP A 84 9.53 17.87 -3.00
CA ASP A 84 9.64 19.32 -2.87
C ASP A 84 8.35 19.94 -2.30
N SER A 85 7.18 19.46 -2.74
CA SER A 85 5.88 19.87 -2.21
C SER A 85 5.71 19.50 -0.73
N ILE A 86 6.12 18.29 -0.34
CA ILE A 86 6.07 17.85 1.07
C ILE A 86 7.01 18.71 1.93
N VAL A 87 8.23 18.97 1.45
CA VAL A 87 9.19 19.79 2.18
C VAL A 87 8.70 21.22 2.35
N ALA A 88 8.11 21.81 1.31
CA ALA A 88 7.50 23.14 1.37
C ALA A 88 6.33 23.20 2.37
N ALA A 89 5.53 22.13 2.45
CA ALA A 89 4.38 22.05 3.35
C ALA A 89 4.75 21.92 4.83
N ARG A 90 5.96 21.44 5.14
CA ARG A 90 6.47 21.15 6.50
C ARG A 90 5.44 20.41 7.37
N PRO A 91 5.07 19.18 6.99
CA PRO A 91 4.13 18.37 7.77
C PRO A 91 4.73 17.97 9.11
N ASP A 92 3.88 17.44 9.99
CA ASP A 92 4.26 16.85 11.27
C ASP A 92 4.64 15.37 11.16
N LEU A 93 4.18 14.72 10.09
CA LEU A 93 4.41 13.30 9.80
C LEU A 93 4.41 13.07 8.30
N LEU A 94 5.30 12.20 7.82
CA LEU A 94 5.21 11.60 6.49
C LEU A 94 4.78 10.13 6.60
N LEU A 95 3.58 9.84 6.11
CA LEU A 95 3.04 8.51 5.95
C LEU A 95 3.25 8.04 4.50
N ILE A 96 4.10 7.04 4.31
CA ILE A 96 4.23 6.35 3.02
C ILE A 96 3.47 5.03 3.06
N VAL A 97 2.70 4.74 2.02
CA VAL A 97 1.84 3.53 1.96
C VAL A 97 2.15 2.71 0.72
N ASP A 98 2.73 1.53 0.94
CA ASP A 98 3.12 0.56 -0.09
C ASP A 98 3.93 1.19 -1.25
N SER A 99 3.97 0.54 -2.42
CA SER A 99 4.58 1.03 -3.67
C SER A 99 6.02 1.54 -3.50
N PRO A 100 6.94 0.71 -2.96
CA PRO A 100 8.25 1.16 -2.48
C PRO A 100 9.15 1.78 -3.54
N ASP A 101 8.93 1.47 -4.83
CA ASP A 101 9.71 2.07 -5.91
C ASP A 101 9.41 3.57 -6.11
N PHE A 102 8.25 4.06 -5.68
CA PHE A 102 7.90 5.49 -5.66
C PHE A 102 8.03 6.08 -4.26
N THR A 103 7.29 5.54 -3.29
CA THR A 103 7.08 6.15 -1.98
C THR A 103 8.37 6.25 -1.17
N HIS A 104 9.21 5.20 -1.14
CA HIS A 104 10.50 5.24 -0.45
C HIS A 104 11.49 6.19 -1.12
N ARG A 105 11.42 6.40 -2.45
CA ARG A 105 12.29 7.37 -3.13
C ARG A 105 11.91 8.81 -2.76
N VAL A 106 10.62 9.08 -2.59
CA VAL A 106 10.15 10.36 -2.05
C VAL A 106 10.62 10.52 -0.60
N ALA A 107 10.38 9.53 0.26
CA ALA A 107 10.80 9.59 1.68
C ALA A 107 12.30 9.86 1.86
N LYS A 108 13.16 9.23 1.05
CA LYS A 108 14.62 9.51 1.05
C LYS A 108 14.93 10.98 0.73
N LYS A 109 14.29 11.56 -0.29
CA LYS A 109 14.47 12.97 -0.67
C LYS A 109 13.93 13.93 0.39
N VAL A 110 12.80 13.60 0.99
CA VAL A 110 12.22 14.39 2.09
C VAL A 110 13.15 14.36 3.29
N ARG A 111 13.62 13.17 3.72
CA ARG A 111 14.54 13.02 4.86
C ARG A 111 15.83 13.84 4.70
N GLN A 112 16.37 13.91 3.48
CA GLN A 112 17.56 14.74 3.21
C GLN A 112 17.35 16.24 3.49
N LYS A 113 16.11 16.73 3.37
CA LYS A 113 15.76 18.14 3.53
C LYS A 113 15.11 18.45 4.88
N LEU A 114 14.43 17.46 5.46
CA LEU A 114 13.77 17.50 6.76
C LEU A 114 14.25 16.29 7.59
N PRO A 115 15.45 16.36 8.20
CA PRO A 115 16.07 15.21 8.88
C PRO A 115 15.26 14.74 10.08
N ASP A 116 14.54 15.64 10.74
CA ASP A 116 13.78 15.35 11.97
C ASP A 116 12.30 15.01 11.71
N LEU A 117 11.85 15.03 10.45
CA LEU A 117 10.45 14.71 10.13
C LEU A 117 10.19 13.23 10.38
N PRO A 118 9.24 12.85 11.26
CA PRO A 118 8.87 11.45 11.43
C PRO A 118 8.36 10.85 10.11
N VAL A 119 8.86 9.66 9.76
CA VAL A 119 8.46 8.90 8.57
C VAL A 119 7.96 7.53 9.01
N VAL A 120 6.69 7.27 8.76
CA VAL A 120 6.03 5.99 9.01
C VAL A 120 5.75 5.30 7.69
N ASN A 121 6.18 4.05 7.57
CA ASN A 121 5.89 3.21 6.41
C ASN A 121 4.76 2.22 6.71
N TYR A 122 3.64 2.36 6.01
CA TYR A 122 2.50 1.44 6.12
C TYR A 122 2.54 0.42 4.98
N VAL A 123 2.45 -0.86 5.35
CA VAL A 123 2.77 -2.05 4.54
C VAL A 123 4.27 -2.28 4.50
N CYS A 124 4.71 -3.34 5.19
CA CYS A 124 6.09 -3.77 5.15
C CYS A 124 6.43 -4.18 3.70
N PRO A 125 7.48 -3.61 3.08
CA PRO A 125 7.95 -4.15 1.81
C PRO A 125 8.31 -5.62 2.02
N SER A 126 8.04 -6.48 1.04
CA SER A 126 8.33 -7.92 1.11
C SER A 126 9.84 -8.22 1.01
N VAL A 127 10.65 -7.53 1.82
CA VAL A 127 12.11 -7.70 1.94
C VAL A 127 12.49 -9.11 2.36
N TRP A 128 11.57 -9.80 3.02
CA TRP A 128 11.65 -11.23 3.35
C TRP A 128 11.53 -12.14 2.12
N ALA A 129 10.86 -11.69 1.06
CA ALA A 129 10.70 -12.45 -0.18
C ALA A 129 11.84 -12.18 -1.16
N TRP A 130 12.47 -11.00 -1.10
CA TRP A 130 13.59 -10.62 -1.95
C TRP A 130 14.29 -9.34 -1.44
N LYS A 131 15.61 -9.26 -1.61
CA LYS A 131 16.45 -8.07 -1.29
C LYS A 131 16.44 -7.67 0.19
N GLU A 132 16.73 -8.61 1.09
CA GLU A 132 16.79 -8.40 2.54
C GLU A 132 17.64 -7.19 2.97
N TYR A 133 18.70 -6.85 2.22
CA TYR A 133 19.54 -5.66 2.46
C TYR A 133 18.74 -4.35 2.53
N ARG A 134 17.53 -4.30 1.94
CA ARG A 134 16.65 -3.14 1.98
C ARG A 134 16.12 -2.84 3.38
N ALA A 135 15.97 -3.84 4.26
CA ALA A 135 15.52 -3.65 5.63
C ALA A 135 16.46 -2.69 6.37
N LYS A 136 17.75 -3.00 6.44
CA LYS A 136 18.75 -2.12 7.05
C LYS A 136 18.86 -0.77 6.34
N ALA A 137 18.70 -0.72 5.02
CA ALA A 137 18.73 0.54 4.28
C ALA A 137 17.57 1.48 4.65
N MET A 138 16.43 0.97 5.15
CA MET A 138 15.30 1.80 5.57
C MET A 138 15.59 2.64 6.82
N LEU A 139 16.50 2.20 7.69
CA LEU A 139 16.89 2.95 8.91
C LEU A 139 17.35 4.38 8.63
N ALA A 140 17.85 4.66 7.43
CA ALA A 140 18.30 6.00 7.05
C ALA A 140 17.15 6.99 6.76
N TYR A 141 15.90 6.53 6.67
CA TYR A 141 14.77 7.41 6.30
C TYR A 141 13.39 7.02 6.84
N VAL A 142 13.21 5.82 7.40
CA VAL A 142 11.96 5.34 8.02
C VAL A 142 12.18 5.14 9.51
N ASP A 143 11.32 5.73 10.34
CA ASP A 143 11.39 5.60 11.80
C ASP A 143 10.58 4.40 12.30
N ALA A 144 9.40 4.16 11.73
CA ALA A 144 8.55 3.03 12.11
C ALA A 144 7.84 2.41 10.89
N VAL A 145 7.53 1.12 11.00
CA VAL A 145 6.80 0.34 10.00
C VAL A 145 5.51 -0.22 10.60
N LEU A 146 4.40 -0.06 9.90
CA LEU A 146 3.12 -0.69 10.21
C LEU A 146 2.97 -1.93 9.31
N ALA A 147 3.21 -3.10 9.88
CA ALA A 147 3.17 -4.41 9.23
C ALA A 147 1.76 -5.00 9.23
N VAL A 148 1.40 -5.67 8.14
CA VAL A 148 0.05 -6.23 7.96
C VAL A 148 0.01 -7.75 8.15
N LEU A 149 1.18 -8.41 8.22
CA LEU A 149 1.31 -9.83 8.52
C LEU A 149 2.02 -10.05 9.87
N PRO A 150 1.58 -11.03 10.68
CA PRO A 150 2.04 -11.17 12.07
C PRO A 150 3.51 -11.57 12.21
N PHE A 151 4.12 -12.15 11.18
CA PHE A 151 5.54 -12.55 11.20
C PHE A 151 6.51 -11.42 10.78
N GLU A 152 6.01 -10.35 10.15
CA GLU A 152 6.84 -9.27 9.58
C GLU A 152 7.68 -8.54 10.64
N PRO A 153 7.18 -8.22 11.85
CA PRO A 153 8.01 -7.58 12.88
C PRO A 153 9.27 -8.39 13.23
N ALA A 154 9.12 -9.70 13.44
CA ALA A 154 10.24 -10.58 13.77
C ALA A 154 11.25 -10.66 12.63
N VAL A 155 10.78 -10.68 11.37
CA VAL A 155 11.65 -10.63 10.20
C VAL A 155 12.38 -9.30 10.11
N MET A 156 11.69 -8.16 10.26
CA MET A 156 12.35 -6.85 10.18
C MET A 156 13.42 -6.69 11.25
N GLN A 157 13.13 -7.12 12.49
CA GLN A 157 14.10 -7.12 13.59
C GLN A 157 15.33 -7.98 13.24
N ARG A 158 15.12 -9.21 12.75
CA ARG A 158 16.22 -10.12 12.34
C ARG A 158 17.09 -9.51 11.25
N LEU A 159 16.49 -8.78 10.31
CA LEU A 159 17.21 -8.12 9.21
C LEU A 159 17.83 -6.78 9.60
N GLY A 160 17.66 -6.34 10.86
CA GLY A 160 18.18 -5.07 11.36
C GLY A 160 17.53 -3.85 10.70
N GLY A 161 16.22 -3.93 10.41
CA GLY A 161 15.44 -2.81 9.90
C GLY A 161 14.80 -1.95 11.00
N PRO A 162 13.94 -0.98 10.63
CA PRO A 162 13.26 -0.09 11.56
C PRO A 162 12.32 -0.83 12.52
N GLU A 163 11.93 -0.14 13.59
CA GLU A 163 10.89 -0.61 14.50
C GLU A 163 9.61 -0.93 13.72
N THR A 164 9.03 -2.10 13.97
CA THR A 164 7.92 -2.63 13.16
C THR A 164 6.83 -3.15 14.06
N HIS A 165 5.61 -2.66 13.83
CA HIS A 165 4.42 -3.02 14.61
C HIS A 165 3.44 -3.78 13.72
N PHE A 166 2.99 -4.95 14.16
CA PHE A 166 1.90 -5.65 13.49
C PHE A 166 0.58 -4.95 13.80
N VAL A 167 -0.08 -4.42 12.77
CA VAL A 167 -1.37 -3.71 12.85
C VAL A 167 -2.54 -4.50 12.24
N GLY A 168 -2.27 -5.68 11.68
CA GLY A 168 -3.27 -6.48 10.98
C GLY A 168 -3.55 -5.95 9.56
N HIS A 169 -4.46 -6.64 8.87
CA HIS A 169 -4.84 -6.31 7.50
C HIS A 169 -6.34 -5.98 7.45
N ARG A 170 -6.74 -4.91 6.75
CA ARG A 170 -8.15 -4.45 6.64
C ARG A 170 -9.14 -5.56 6.26
N LEU A 171 -8.69 -6.50 5.42
CA LEU A 171 -9.50 -7.63 4.96
C LEU A 171 -9.84 -8.64 6.07
N ALA A 172 -9.07 -8.67 7.17
CA ALA A 172 -9.33 -9.57 8.30
C ALA A 172 -10.59 -9.18 9.09
N SER A 173 -10.98 -7.90 9.07
CA SER A 173 -12.16 -7.35 9.72
C SER A 173 -13.29 -7.00 8.76
N ASN A 174 -13.14 -7.25 7.46
CA ASN A 174 -14.16 -6.96 6.47
C ASN A 174 -15.41 -7.85 6.66
N ALA A 175 -16.57 -7.23 6.90
CA ALA A 175 -17.80 -7.92 7.23
C ALA A 175 -18.28 -8.88 6.14
N ASP A 176 -18.15 -8.51 4.86
CA ASP A 176 -18.55 -9.36 3.74
C ASP A 176 -17.66 -10.59 3.62
N ILE A 177 -16.35 -10.42 3.79
CA ILE A 177 -15.40 -11.54 3.80
C ILE A 177 -15.70 -12.48 4.97
N LEU A 178 -15.95 -11.95 6.17
CA LEU A 178 -16.29 -12.74 7.34
C LEU A 178 -17.61 -13.50 7.12
N ARG A 179 -18.63 -12.84 6.57
CA ARG A 179 -19.91 -13.46 6.22
C ARG A 179 -19.73 -14.61 5.22
N VAL A 180 -18.96 -14.40 4.16
CA VAL A 180 -18.66 -15.45 3.16
C VAL A 180 -17.88 -16.60 3.78
N ARG A 181 -16.92 -16.30 4.67
CA ARG A 181 -16.15 -17.33 5.38
C ARG A 181 -17.03 -18.20 6.26
N GLU A 182 -17.92 -17.61 7.06
CA GLU A 182 -18.84 -18.36 7.91
C GLU A 182 -19.86 -19.15 7.07
N ALA A 183 -20.39 -18.57 5.99
CA ALA A 183 -21.25 -19.30 5.05
C ALA A 183 -20.53 -20.51 4.41
N ARG A 184 -19.23 -20.40 4.12
CA ARG A 184 -18.43 -21.53 3.62
C ARG A 184 -18.20 -22.60 4.68
N LYS A 185 -17.93 -22.23 5.94
CA LYS A 185 -17.79 -23.19 7.04
C LYS A 185 -19.09 -23.94 7.33
N ALA A 186 -20.23 -23.27 7.19
CA ALA A 186 -21.55 -23.85 7.40
C ALA A 186 -21.97 -24.81 6.27
N ARG A 187 -21.33 -24.74 5.09
CA ARG A 187 -21.53 -25.77 4.06
C ARG A 187 -20.93 -27.08 4.56
N GLY A 188 -21.78 -28.09 4.75
CA GLY A 188 -21.36 -29.44 5.10
C GLY A 188 -20.47 -30.08 4.02
N VAL A 189 -20.04 -31.31 4.27
CA VAL A 189 -19.25 -32.09 3.30
C VAL A 189 -20.11 -32.30 2.04
N ARG A 190 -19.56 -31.97 0.87
CA ARG A 190 -20.22 -32.20 -0.41
C ARG A 190 -20.59 -33.67 -0.57
N ALA A 191 -21.81 -33.94 -1.04
CA ALA A 191 -22.24 -35.28 -1.38
C ALA A 191 -21.69 -35.70 -2.75
N ALA A 192 -21.58 -37.01 -2.98
CA ALA A 192 -21.27 -37.54 -4.30
C ALA A 192 -22.39 -37.13 -5.29
N GLY A 193 -22.03 -36.45 -6.38
CA GLY A 193 -22.98 -35.94 -7.38
C GLY A 193 -23.29 -34.45 -7.29
N ASP A 194 -22.82 -33.74 -6.24
CA ASP A 194 -23.01 -32.29 -6.14
C ASP A 194 -22.31 -31.53 -7.28
N LYS A 195 -23.00 -30.51 -7.82
CA LYS A 195 -22.42 -29.61 -8.83
C LYS A 195 -21.16 -28.94 -8.28
N ARG A 196 -20.06 -29.09 -9.01
CA ARG A 196 -18.80 -28.41 -8.72
C ARG A 196 -18.86 -27.00 -9.29
N THR A 197 -18.37 -26.05 -8.52
CA THR A 197 -18.20 -24.65 -8.93
C THR A 197 -16.72 -24.38 -8.94
N ILE A 198 -16.19 -23.94 -10.08
CA ILE A 198 -14.79 -23.57 -10.25
C ILE A 198 -14.74 -22.05 -10.42
N LEU A 199 -13.83 -21.40 -9.70
CA LEU A 199 -13.54 -19.97 -9.85
C LEU A 199 -12.16 -19.84 -10.52
N LEU A 200 -12.12 -19.13 -11.63
CA LEU A 200 -10.88 -18.82 -12.36
C LEU A 200 -10.49 -17.36 -12.11
N LEU A 201 -9.27 -17.17 -11.65
CA LEU A 201 -8.68 -15.85 -11.40
C LEU A 201 -7.35 -15.76 -12.16
N PRO A 202 -7.37 -15.50 -13.48
CA PRO A 202 -6.18 -15.52 -14.34
C PRO A 202 -5.23 -14.32 -14.10
N GLY A 203 -5.38 -13.62 -12.98
CA GLY A 203 -4.64 -12.41 -12.65
C GLY A 203 -5.46 -11.14 -12.81
N SER A 204 -4.87 -10.05 -12.32
CA SER A 204 -5.45 -8.70 -12.33
C SER A 204 -4.84 -7.81 -13.41
N ARG A 205 -3.69 -8.22 -13.97
CA ARG A 205 -2.94 -7.46 -14.97
C ARG A 205 -3.14 -8.05 -16.35
N GLY A 206 -3.15 -7.18 -17.37
CA GLY A 206 -3.31 -7.62 -18.76
C GLY A 206 -2.33 -8.71 -19.18
N ALA A 207 -1.05 -8.61 -18.78
CA ALA A 207 -0.04 -9.63 -19.06
C ALA A 207 -0.32 -10.98 -18.36
N GLU A 208 -0.77 -10.96 -17.10
CA GLU A 208 -1.17 -12.17 -16.37
C GLU A 208 -2.33 -12.85 -17.09
N ILE A 209 -3.36 -12.06 -17.45
CA ILE A 209 -4.54 -12.55 -18.17
C ILE A 209 -4.13 -13.16 -19.52
N THR A 210 -3.34 -12.44 -20.33
CA THR A 210 -2.90 -12.93 -21.65
C THR A 210 -2.09 -14.23 -21.55
N GLN A 211 -1.27 -14.40 -20.52
CA GLN A 211 -0.42 -15.59 -20.36
C GLN A 211 -1.14 -16.77 -19.68
N LEU A 212 -1.97 -16.49 -18.67
CA LEU A 212 -2.58 -17.52 -17.83
C LEU A 212 -3.94 -17.99 -18.37
N LEU A 213 -4.68 -17.15 -19.08
CA LEU A 213 -6.02 -17.51 -19.56
C LEU A 213 -6.02 -18.71 -20.53
N PRO A 214 -5.06 -18.85 -21.48
CA PRO A 214 -4.99 -20.05 -22.33
C PRO A 214 -4.78 -21.33 -21.51
N VAL A 215 -3.84 -21.30 -20.57
CA VAL A 215 -3.51 -22.44 -19.69
C VAL A 215 -4.71 -22.80 -18.80
N PHE A 216 -5.41 -21.80 -18.26
CA PHE A 216 -6.63 -22.02 -17.47
C PHE A 216 -7.74 -22.62 -18.33
N GLY A 217 -7.85 -22.20 -19.59
CA GLY A 217 -8.80 -22.75 -20.55
C GLY A 217 -8.55 -24.22 -20.84
N GLU A 218 -7.30 -24.62 -21.07
CA GLU A 218 -6.90 -26.02 -21.26
C GLU A 218 -7.25 -26.86 -20.02
N ALA A 219 -6.87 -26.40 -18.82
CA ALA A 219 -7.19 -27.09 -17.58
C ALA A 219 -8.70 -27.29 -17.37
N MET A 220 -9.53 -26.36 -17.84
CA MET A 220 -10.99 -26.49 -17.74
C MET A 220 -11.58 -27.57 -18.63
N GLN A 221 -10.92 -27.94 -19.74
CA GLN A 221 -11.40 -29.03 -20.59
C GLN A 221 -11.37 -30.38 -19.86
N GLU A 222 -10.57 -30.54 -18.80
CA GLU A 222 -10.57 -31.76 -17.97
C GLU A 222 -11.78 -31.85 -17.02
N PHE A 223 -12.51 -30.76 -16.81
CA PHE A 223 -13.64 -30.67 -15.88
C PHE A 223 -15.01 -30.54 -16.57
N VAL A 224 -15.05 -30.47 -17.91
CA VAL A 224 -16.26 -30.42 -18.74
C VAL A 224 -16.38 -31.72 -19.52
#